data_AF-A0A2W4LFA7-F1
#
_entry.id   AF-A0A2W4LFA7-F1
#
_cell.length_a   1.000
_cell.length_b   1.000
_cell.length_c   1.000
_cell.angle_alpha   90.00
_cell.angle_beta   90.00
_cell.angle_gamma   90.00
#
_symmetry.space_group_name_H-M   'P 1'
#
loop_
_entity.id
_entity.type
_entity.pdbx_description
1 polymer ?
#
loop_
_entity_poly.entity_id
_entity_poly.type
_entity_poly.pdbx_seq_one_letter_code
_entity_poly.pdbx_strand_id
1 'polypeptide(L)'
;MQKVEGPRGNANVAVESQRGGKVGNAAAVVQRMRAGFRNCYQKGLNENPDAQGSVRLTIEVGPGGEVRNVTAVPSGTLPPSVVACVQARARAAQFDPPEGGSAAIVVPVTFVKQ
;
A
#
# COMPACT_ATOMS: atom_id res chain seq x y z
N MET A 1 17.20 25.72 -16.40
CA MET A 1 17.30 24.25 -16.27
C MET A 1 15.91 23.67 -16.10
N GLN A 2 15.25 23.29 -17.19
CA GLN A 2 13.97 22.57 -17.10
C GLN A 2 14.31 21.13 -16.74
N LYS A 3 13.99 20.76 -15.50
CA LYS A 3 14.10 19.37 -15.05
C LYS A 3 13.15 18.59 -15.96
N VAL A 4 13.67 17.80 -16.88
CA VAL A 4 12.87 16.84 -17.64
C VAL A 4 12.31 15.86 -16.61
N GLU A 5 11.06 16.07 -16.23
CA GLU A 5 10.39 15.24 -15.24
C GLU A 5 10.03 13.92 -15.92
N GLY A 6 10.60 12.83 -15.42
CA GLY A 6 10.18 11.49 -15.82
C GLY A 6 8.69 11.25 -15.53
N PRO A 7 8.11 10.16 -16.06
CA PRO A 7 6.68 9.87 -15.89
C PRO A 7 6.31 9.89 -14.42
N ARG A 8 5.27 10.65 -14.05
CA ARG A 8 4.85 10.78 -12.66
C ARG A 8 3.90 9.65 -12.30
N GLY A 9 4.24 8.88 -11.27
CA GLY A 9 3.34 7.88 -10.73
C GLY A 9 2.38 8.48 -9.70
N ASN A 10 1.16 7.94 -9.61
CA ASN A 10 0.26 8.16 -8.48
C ASN A 10 -0.24 6.82 -7.95
N ALA A 11 -0.53 6.78 -6.65
CA ALA A 11 -1.11 5.63 -5.98
C ALA A 11 -2.48 6.03 -5.43
N ASN A 12 -3.51 5.27 -5.73
CA ASN A 12 -4.84 5.41 -5.14
C ASN A 12 -5.02 4.30 -4.12
N VAL A 13 -5.40 4.67 -2.90
CA VAL A 13 -5.53 3.75 -1.76
C VAL A 13 -6.90 3.93 -1.11
N ALA A 14 -7.49 2.81 -0.69
CA ALA A 14 -8.73 2.80 0.09
C ALA A 14 -8.74 1.59 1.03
N VAL A 15 -9.49 1.67 2.12
CA VAL A 15 -9.84 0.48 2.91
C VAL A 15 -11.05 -0.15 2.25
N GLU A 16 -10.90 -1.35 1.70
CA GLU A 16 -11.98 -2.09 1.05
C GLU A 16 -12.82 -2.84 2.09
N SER A 17 -12.17 -3.56 3.01
CA SER A 17 -12.85 -4.29 4.07
C SER A 17 -11.97 -4.53 5.30
N GLN A 18 -12.62 -4.78 6.43
CA GLN A 18 -12.00 -5.20 7.69
C GLN A 18 -12.68 -6.50 8.15
N ARG A 19 -11.89 -7.49 8.57
CA ARG A 19 -12.39 -8.76 9.13
C ARG A 19 -11.84 -8.96 10.55
N GLY A 20 -12.64 -9.57 11.42
CA GLY A 20 -12.34 -9.64 12.85
C GLY A 20 -12.76 -8.34 13.52
N GLY A 21 -11.79 -7.58 14.04
CA GLY A 21 -12.01 -6.27 14.66
C GLY A 21 -12.13 -5.10 13.70
N LYS A 22 -12.89 -4.08 14.12
CA LYS A 22 -12.80 -2.74 13.51
C LYS A 22 -11.57 -2.03 14.03
N VAL A 23 -10.83 -1.39 13.13
CA VAL A 23 -9.72 -0.49 13.44
C VAL A 23 -10.15 0.92 13.08
N GLY A 24 -10.35 1.78 14.08
CA GLY A 24 -10.94 3.10 13.92
C GLY A 24 -10.15 4.03 12.99
N ASN A 25 -8.82 4.01 13.06
CA ASN A 25 -7.95 4.87 12.26
C ASN A 25 -7.47 4.26 10.93
N ALA A 26 -7.99 3.09 10.53
CA ALA A 26 -7.46 2.34 9.39
C ALA A 26 -7.39 3.17 8.10
N ALA A 27 -8.48 3.89 7.78
CA ALA A 27 -8.52 4.73 6.59
C ALA A 27 -7.45 5.84 6.66
N ALA A 28 -7.30 6.50 7.80
CA ALA A 28 -6.32 7.57 7.99
C ALA A 28 -4.88 7.05 7.86
N VAL A 29 -4.56 5.90 8.46
CA VAL A 29 -3.25 5.26 8.35
C VAL A 29 -2.95 4.87 6.89
N VAL A 30 -3.91 4.25 6.20
CA VAL A 30 -3.78 3.87 4.79
C VAL A 30 -3.58 5.09 3.88
N GLN A 31 -4.33 6.19 4.11
CA GLN A 31 -4.13 7.42 3.34
C GLN A 31 -2.73 8.01 3.53
N ARG A 32 -2.15 7.95 4.73
CA ARG A 32 -0.78 8.42 4.99
C ARG A 32 0.27 7.58 4.24
N MET A 33 0.01 6.29 4.01
CA MET A 33 0.92 5.43 3.24
C MET A 33 1.01 5.79 1.75
N ARG A 34 -0.01 6.48 1.21
CA ARG A 34 -0.12 6.83 -0.21
C ARG A 34 1.15 7.46 -0.78
N ALA A 35 1.76 8.40 -0.06
CA ALA A 35 2.98 9.06 -0.51
C ALA A 35 4.17 8.08 -0.59
N GLY A 36 4.27 7.15 0.36
CA GLY A 36 5.27 6.07 0.34
C GLY A 36 5.06 5.10 -0.82
N PHE A 37 3.82 4.69 -1.07
CA PHE A 37 3.49 3.80 -2.20
C PHE A 37 3.73 4.48 -3.54
N ARG A 38 3.40 5.77 -3.67
CA ARG A 38 3.74 6.57 -4.85
C ARG A 38 5.24 6.56 -5.11
N ASN A 39 6.07 6.74 -4.08
CA ASN A 39 7.52 6.67 -4.22
C ASN A 39 8.01 5.27 -4.64
N CYS A 40 7.38 4.19 -4.15
CA CYS A 40 7.68 2.83 -4.61
C CYS A 40 7.38 2.67 -6.11
N TYR A 41 6.22 3.12 -6.57
CA TYR A 41 5.83 3.03 -7.97
C TYR A 41 6.69 3.93 -8.87
N GLN A 42 7.03 5.14 -8.43
CA GLN A 42 7.93 6.02 -9.17
C GLN A 42 9.31 5.38 -9.42
N LYS A 43 9.84 4.63 -8.45
CA LYS A 43 11.08 3.86 -8.64
C LYS A 43 10.87 2.74 -9.67
N GLY A 44 9.76 2.02 -9.58
CA GLY A 44 9.41 0.99 -10.56
C GLY A 44 9.22 1.52 -11.98
N LEU A 45 8.69 2.74 -12.15
CA LEU A 45 8.57 3.39 -13.45
C LEU A 45 9.93 3.72 -14.08
N ASN A 46 10.96 3.94 -13.26
CA ASN A 46 12.32 4.12 -13.76
C ASN A 46 12.94 2.80 -14.25
N GLU A 47 12.47 1.65 -13.73
CA GLU A 47 12.90 0.31 -14.15
C GLU A 47 12.10 -0.21 -15.35
N ASN A 48 10.79 -0.02 -15.31
CA ASN A 48 9.85 -0.37 -16.36
C ASN A 48 8.87 0.79 -16.56
N PRO A 49 9.09 1.64 -17.59
CA PRO A 49 8.21 2.76 -17.90
C PRO A 49 6.76 2.34 -18.18
N ASP A 50 6.51 1.07 -18.53
CA ASP A 50 5.19 0.50 -18.82
C ASP A 50 4.55 -0.24 -17.65
N ALA A 51 5.14 -0.12 -16.46
CA ALA A 51 4.55 -0.66 -15.24
C ALA A 51 3.16 -0.08 -15.00
N GLN A 52 2.16 -0.95 -14.90
CA GLN A 52 0.78 -0.59 -14.61
C GLN A 52 0.08 -1.74 -13.89
N GLY A 53 -0.93 -1.40 -13.08
CA GLY A 53 -1.74 -2.40 -12.38
C GLY A 53 -2.07 -1.97 -10.96
N SER A 54 -2.38 -2.96 -10.13
CA SER A 54 -2.73 -2.75 -8.73
C SER A 54 -2.09 -3.81 -7.84
N VAL A 55 -2.00 -3.50 -6.55
CA VAL A 55 -1.61 -4.45 -5.51
C VAL A 55 -2.74 -4.52 -4.51
N ARG A 56 -3.26 -5.72 -4.28
CA ARG A 56 -4.21 -5.98 -3.20
C ARG A 56 -3.42 -6.38 -1.96
N LEU A 57 -3.43 -5.51 -0.96
CA LEU A 57 -2.78 -5.77 0.32
C LEU A 57 -3.78 -6.34 1.31
N THR A 58 -3.38 -7.38 2.02
CA THR A 58 -4.06 -7.87 3.22
C THR A 58 -3.12 -7.64 4.39
N ILE A 59 -3.50 -6.76 5.31
CA ILE A 59 -2.69 -6.35 6.46
C ILE A 59 -3.31 -6.98 7.70
N GLU A 60 -2.56 -7.84 8.37
CA GLU A 60 -2.97 -8.45 9.64
C GLU A 60 -2.43 -7.59 10.79
N VAL A 61 -3.36 -7.09 11.61
CA VAL A 61 -3.11 -6.19 12.72
C VAL A 61 -3.32 -6.94 14.03
N GLY A 62 -2.32 -6.85 14.91
CA GLY A 62 -2.34 -7.42 16.26
C GLY A 62 -3.10 -6.57 17.28
N PRO A 63 -3.21 -7.06 18.53
CA PRO A 63 -3.97 -6.43 19.60
C PRO A 63 -3.40 -5.07 20.03
N GLY A 64 -2.11 -4.81 19.81
CA GLY A 64 -1.49 -3.51 20.07
C GLY A 64 -1.58 -2.55 18.88
N GLY A 65 -2.24 -2.94 17.78
CA GLY A 65 -2.26 -2.19 16.53
C GLY A 65 -1.01 -2.39 15.65
N GLU A 66 -0.10 -3.27 16.06
CA GLU A 66 1.10 -3.60 15.30
C GLU A 66 0.76 -4.45 14.07
N VAL A 67 1.43 -4.22 12.95
CA VAL A 67 1.27 -5.07 11.77
C VAL A 67 2.06 -6.36 11.96
N ARG A 68 1.36 -7.49 12.04
CA ARG A 68 1.95 -8.83 12.21
C ARG A 68 2.33 -9.46 10.88
N ASN A 69 1.50 -9.26 9.87
CA ASN A 69 1.75 -9.79 8.54
C ASN A 69 1.16 -8.87 7.47
N VAL A 70 1.77 -8.91 6.28
CA VAL A 70 1.23 -8.27 5.09
C VAL A 70 1.37 -9.23 3.93
N THR A 71 0.25 -9.56 3.31
CA THR A 71 0.21 -10.30 2.05
C THR A 71 -0.04 -9.30 0.93
N ALA A 72 0.77 -9.35 -0.13
CA ALA A 72 0.64 -8.47 -1.28
C ALA A 72 0.40 -9.31 -2.53
N VAL A 73 -0.74 -9.10 -3.18
CA VAL A 73 -1.10 -9.79 -4.43
C VAL A 73 -1.09 -8.75 -5.56
N PRO A 74 -0.06 -8.73 -6.42
CA PRO A 74 -0.02 -7.82 -7.55
C PRO A 74 -0.95 -8.28 -8.68
N SER A 75 -1.32 -7.33 -9.52
CA SER A 75 -1.97 -7.55 -10.82
C SER A 75 -1.33 -6.66 -11.87
N GLY A 76 -1.47 -7.04 -13.14
CA GLY A 76 -0.88 -6.29 -14.26
C GLY A 76 0.63 -6.54 -14.41
N THR A 77 1.35 -5.52 -14.85
CA THR A 77 2.78 -5.57 -15.23
C THR A 77 3.69 -4.92 -14.20
N LEU A 78 3.25 -4.84 -12.94
CA LEU A 78 4.01 -4.21 -11.87
C LEU A 78 5.33 -4.95 -11.59
N PRO A 79 6.48 -4.26 -11.56
CA PRO A 79 7.75 -4.86 -11.19
C PRO A 79 7.71 -5.44 -9.77
N PRO A 80 8.37 -6.59 -9.50
CA PRO A 80 8.46 -7.17 -8.17
C PRO A 80 9.05 -6.21 -7.11
N SER A 81 9.94 -5.32 -7.53
CA SER A 81 10.54 -4.26 -6.71
C SER A 81 9.48 -3.31 -6.12
N VAL A 82 8.46 -2.96 -6.89
CA VAL A 82 7.33 -2.12 -6.44
C VAL A 82 6.52 -2.86 -5.39
N VAL A 83 6.19 -4.13 -5.65
CA VAL A 83 5.38 -4.97 -4.74
C VAL A 83 6.08 -5.14 -3.40
N ALA A 84 7.37 -5.47 -3.42
CA ALA A 84 8.18 -5.61 -2.21
C ALA A 84 8.30 -4.28 -1.44
N CYS A 85 8.50 -3.16 -2.14
CA CYS A 85 8.56 -1.84 -1.52
C CYS A 85 7.23 -1.46 -0.84
N VAL A 86 6.10 -1.68 -1.50
CA VAL A 86 4.76 -1.42 -0.96
C VAL A 86 4.48 -2.30 0.26
N GLN A 87 4.81 -3.59 0.18
CA GLN A 87 4.67 -4.53 1.28
C GLN A 87 5.50 -4.11 2.50
N ALA A 88 6.76 -3.71 2.29
CA ALA A 88 7.63 -3.24 3.37
C ALA A 88 7.09 -1.96 4.04
N ARG A 89 6.54 -1.03 3.25
CA ARG A 89 5.90 0.19 3.78
C ARG A 89 4.66 -0.12 4.60
N ALA A 90 3.84 -1.08 4.15
CA ALA A 90 2.67 -1.52 4.89
C ALA A 90 3.05 -2.24 6.20
N ARG A 91 4.11 -3.07 6.19
CA ARG A 91 4.63 -3.75 7.39
C ARG A 91 5.14 -2.79 8.46
N ALA A 92 5.65 -1.63 8.06
CA ALA A 92 6.19 -0.62 8.98
C ALA A 92 5.12 0.30 9.58
N ALA A 93 3.85 0.11 9.26
CA ALA A 93 2.79 0.96 9.78
C ALA A 93 2.31 0.53 11.16
N GLN A 94 1.71 1.48 11.85
CA GLN A 94 1.07 1.30 13.13
C GLN A 94 -0.39 1.72 13.01
N PHE A 95 -1.28 0.86 13.45
CA PHE A 95 -2.72 1.10 13.53
C PHE A 95 -3.14 1.29 14.99
N ASP A 96 -4.38 1.72 15.19
CA ASP A 96 -4.99 1.61 16.52
C ASP A 96 -5.32 0.14 16.83
N PRO A 97 -5.35 -0.24 18.11
CA PRO A 97 -5.83 -1.54 18.54
C PRO A 97 -7.20 -1.90 17.92
N PRO A 98 -7.33 -3.05 17.26
CA PRO A 98 -8.60 -3.53 16.74
C PRO A 98 -9.54 -3.96 17.86
N GLU A 99 -10.84 -3.70 17.69
CA GLU A 99 -11.88 -4.27 18.54
C GLU A 99 -11.78 -5.81 18.55
N GLY A 100 -11.79 -6.46 19.71
CA GLY A 100 -11.69 -7.93 19.78
C GLY A 100 -10.27 -8.49 19.54
N GLY A 101 -9.24 -7.65 19.48
CA GLY A 101 -7.83 -8.05 19.66
C GLY A 101 -7.07 -8.45 18.40
N SER A 102 -7.72 -8.61 17.24
CA SER A 102 -7.01 -8.67 15.95
C SER A 102 -7.92 -8.27 14.79
N ALA A 103 -7.33 -7.79 13.70
CA ALA A 103 -8.06 -7.44 12.49
C ALA A 103 -7.26 -7.75 11.23
N ALA A 104 -7.95 -8.09 10.15
CA ALA A 104 -7.38 -8.14 8.81
C ALA A 104 -7.98 -7.03 7.96
N ILE A 105 -7.14 -6.11 7.48
CA ILE A 105 -7.54 -4.96 6.66
C ILE A 105 -7.16 -5.22 5.21
N VAL A 106 -8.13 -5.17 4.30
CA VAL A 106 -7.90 -5.28 2.86
C VAL A 106 -7.80 -3.90 2.25
N VAL A 107 -6.69 -3.64 1.56
CA VAL A 107 -6.33 -2.34 0.97
C VAL A 107 -5.94 -2.54 -0.49
N PRO A 108 -6.85 -2.30 -1.44
CA PRO A 108 -6.47 -2.19 -2.84
C PRO A 108 -5.66 -0.91 -3.06
N VAL A 109 -4.52 -1.07 -3.73
CA VAL A 109 -3.65 0.03 -4.15
C VAL A 109 -3.58 0.02 -5.68
N THR A 110 -4.16 1.01 -6.33
CA THR A 110 -4.11 1.14 -7.80
C THR A 110 -3.06 2.16 -8.19
N PHE A 111 -2.17 1.78 -9.11
CA PHE A 111 -1.14 2.65 -9.63
C PHE A 111 -1.53 3.17 -11.01
N VAL A 112 -1.44 4.49 -11.17
CA VAL A 112 -1.73 5.17 -12.44
C VAL A 112 -0.58 6.10 -12.78
N LYS A 113 -0.22 6.14 -14.06
CA LYS A 113 0.65 7.20 -14.59
C LYS A 113 -0.18 8.50 -14.65
N GLN A 114 0.43 9.60 -14.25
CA GLN A 114 -0.11 10.96 -14.39
C GLN A 114 0.50 11.66 -15.59
#